data_AF-A0A4D4LHV2-F1
#
_entry.id   AF-A0A4D4LHV2-F1
#
_cell.length_a   1.000
_cell.length_b   1.000
_cell.length_c   1.000
_cell.angle_alpha   90.00
_cell.angle_beta   90.00
_cell.angle_gamma   90.00
#
_symmetry.space_group_name_H-M   'P 1'
#
loop_
_entity.id
_entity.type
_entity.pdbx_description
1 polymer ?
#
loop_
_entity_poly.entity_id
_entity_poly.type
_entity_poly.pdbx_seq_one_letter_code
_entity_poly.pdbx_strand_id
1 'polypeptide(L)'
;MTIPAGETVLLSVASAHRDPAHFKDPDEFNPHLGRSGHLALGHGIHYCLGAPLARMEMETALAALLRRFPGLRLDVPRDQLRWRPTIRARGLISLPVAW
;
A
#
# COMPACT_ATOMS: atom_id res chain seq x y z
N MET A 1 17.57 10.45 22.05
CA MET A 1 16.79 11.53 21.40
C MET A 1 15.59 11.83 22.28
N THR A 2 15.28 13.11 22.50
CA THR A 2 14.12 13.54 23.28
C THR A 2 13.22 14.37 22.38
N ILE A 3 11.91 14.16 22.44
CA ILE A 3 10.90 14.94 21.72
C ILE A 3 10.21 15.86 22.74
N PRO A 4 10.36 17.19 22.63
CA PRO A 4 9.70 18.14 23.53
C PRO A 4 8.17 18.06 23.49
N ALA A 5 7.51 18.48 24.57
CA ALA A 5 6.06 18.56 24.63
C ALA A 5 5.52 19.61 23.63
N GLY A 6 4.42 19.28 22.94
CA GLY A 6 3.81 20.14 21.92
C GLY A 6 4.35 19.95 20.51
N GLU A 7 5.44 19.20 20.33
CA GLU A 7 5.99 18.90 19.01
C GLU A 7 5.10 17.92 18.22
N THR A 8 5.05 18.13 16.91
CA THR A 8 4.33 17.22 16.00
C THR A 8 5.26 16.13 15.50
N VAL A 9 4.82 14.88 15.63
CA VAL A 9 5.54 13.71 15.11
C VAL A 9 4.76 13.12 13.94
N LEU A 10 5.41 13.04 12.77
CA LEU A 10 4.87 12.35 11.61
C LEU A 10 5.56 11.00 11.43
N LEU A 11 4.78 9.93 11.37
CA LEU A 11 5.30 8.58 11.17
C LEU A 11 5.45 8.28 9.68
N SER A 12 6.66 7.95 9.24
CA SER A 12 6.89 7.44 7.89
C SER A 12 6.60 5.94 7.83
N VAL A 13 5.33 5.58 7.62
CA VAL A 13 4.90 4.18 7.46
C VAL A 13 5.60 3.50 6.28
N ALA A 14 5.84 4.25 5.20
CA ALA A 14 6.55 3.74 4.02
C ALA A 14 8.02 3.37 4.30
N SER A 15 8.66 4.08 5.23
CA SER A 15 10.00 3.75 5.71
C SER A 15 9.95 2.53 6.63
N ALA A 16 8.98 2.47 7.55
CA ALA A 16 8.82 1.32 8.45
C ALA A 16 8.56 0.01 7.69
N HIS A 17 7.79 0.03 6.59
CA HIS A 17 7.59 -1.14 5.73
C HIS A 17 8.82 -1.57 4.95
N ARG A 18 9.88 -0.75 4.93
CA ARG A 18 11.15 -1.06 4.29
C ARG A 18 12.29 -1.34 5.27
N ASP A 19 11.99 -1.45 6.56
CA ASP A 19 13.01 -1.68 7.58
C ASP A 19 13.65 -3.07 7.39
N PRO A 20 14.94 -3.17 7.02
CA PRO A 20 15.62 -4.45 6.83
C PRO A 20 15.81 -5.23 8.13
N ALA A 21 15.67 -4.59 9.30
CA ALA A 21 15.68 -5.28 10.59
C ALA A 21 14.39 -6.08 10.83
N HIS A 22 13.31 -5.77 10.10
CA HIS A 22 12.01 -6.44 10.25
C HIS A 22 11.57 -7.22 9.00
N PHE A 23 11.91 -6.73 7.81
CA PHE A 23 11.53 -7.32 6.53
C PHE A 23 12.79 -7.75 5.77
N LYS A 24 12.90 -9.04 5.48
CA LYS A 24 13.93 -9.54 4.55
C LYS A 24 13.61 -9.04 3.14
N ASP A 25 14.61 -8.55 2.42
CA ASP A 25 14.49 -8.05 1.04
C ASP A 25 13.32 -7.03 0.88
N PRO A 26 13.30 -5.93 1.66
CA PRO A 26 12.13 -5.07 1.86
C PRO A 26 11.59 -4.36 0.61
N ASP A 27 12.39 -4.29 -0.45
CA ASP A 27 12.00 -3.67 -1.72
C ASP A 27 11.44 -4.68 -2.73
N GLU A 28 11.51 -5.98 -2.44
CA GLU A 28 10.96 -7.03 -3.28
C GLU A 28 9.47 -7.28 -2.96
N PHE A 29 8.65 -7.33 -4.01
CA PHE A 29 7.25 -7.73 -3.86
C PHE A 29 7.14 -9.26 -3.88
N ASN A 30 6.82 -9.85 -2.72
CA ASN A 30 6.60 -11.29 -2.60
C ASN A 30 5.25 -11.57 -1.90
N PRO A 31 4.20 -12.01 -2.65
CA PRO A 31 2.87 -12.28 -2.10
C PRO A 31 2.81 -13.56 -1.25
N HIS A 32 3.85 -14.38 -1.26
CA HIS A 32 3.92 -15.63 -0.49
C HIS A 32 4.56 -15.44 0.90
N LEU A 33 5.04 -14.23 1.21
CA LEU A 33 5.42 -13.88 2.58
C LEU A 33 4.19 -14.02 3.48
N GLY A 34 4.35 -14.76 4.58
CA GLY A 34 3.28 -14.95 5.58
C GLY A 34 2.80 -13.64 6.20
N ARG A 35 1.75 -13.73 7.04
CA ARG A 35 1.11 -12.56 7.66
C ARG A 35 2.14 -11.68 8.37
N SER A 36 2.38 -10.51 7.81
CA SER A 36 3.38 -9.56 8.29
C SER A 36 2.74 -8.54 9.24
N GLY A 37 3.53 -8.07 10.22
CA GLY A 37 3.16 -7.00 11.16
C GLY A 37 3.12 -5.62 10.50
N HIS A 38 2.57 -5.50 9.30
CA HIS A 38 2.59 -4.26 8.53
C HIS A 38 1.75 -3.17 9.20
N LEU A 39 2.24 -1.93 9.12
CA LEU A 39 1.58 -0.73 9.65
C LEU A 39 0.65 0.00 8.65
N ALA A 40 0.34 -0.59 7.48
CA ALA A 40 -0.45 0.08 6.43
C ALA A 40 -1.85 0.53 6.88
N LEU A 41 -2.39 -0.10 7.93
CA LEU A 41 -3.71 0.19 8.50
C LEU A 41 -3.60 0.81 9.91
N GLY A 42 -2.44 1.38 10.23
CA GLY A 42 -2.15 1.94 11.55
C GLY A 42 -1.90 0.86 12.61
N HIS A 43 -1.88 1.29 13.88
CA HIS A 43 -1.69 0.44 15.05
C HIS A 43 -2.31 1.10 16.29
N GLY A 44 -2.57 0.31 17.35
CA GLY A 44 -3.10 0.81 18.62
C GLY A 44 -4.56 1.24 18.56
N ILE A 45 -4.95 2.17 19.43
CA ILE A 45 -6.35 2.62 19.58
C ILE A 45 -6.93 3.31 18.33
N HIS A 46 -6.06 3.77 17.42
CA HIS A 46 -6.43 4.37 16.14
C HIS A 46 -6.21 3.42 14.96
N TYR A 47 -6.08 2.12 15.21
CA TYR A 47 -6.08 1.13 14.14
C TYR A 47 -7.30 1.30 13.24
N CYS A 48 -7.10 1.18 11.93
CA CYS A 48 -8.10 1.51 10.94
C CYS A 48 -9.39 0.71 11.17
N LEU A 49 -10.46 1.42 11.50
CA LEU A 49 -11.78 0.83 11.72
C LEU A 49 -12.28 0.07 10.48
N GLY A 50 -11.96 0.56 9.28
CA GLY A 50 -12.29 -0.06 8.00
C GLY A 50 -11.38 -1.21 7.58
N ALA A 51 -10.39 -1.59 8.39
CA ALA A 51 -9.40 -2.61 8.03
C ALA A 51 -10.00 -3.97 7.62
N PRO A 52 -11.09 -4.49 8.24
CA PRO A 52 -11.74 -5.71 7.79
C PRO A 52 -12.44 -5.55 6.43
N LEU A 53 -13.14 -4.42 6.23
CA LEU A 53 -13.84 -4.12 4.99
C LEU A 53 -12.86 -3.97 3.82
N ALA A 54 -11.81 -3.18 3.99
CA ALA A 54 -10.79 -2.97 2.96
C ALA A 54 -10.12 -4.28 2.52
N ARG A 55 -9.91 -5.22 3.45
CA ARG A 55 -9.37 -6.56 3.12
C ARG A 55 -10.35 -7.37 2.30
N MET A 56 -11.61 -7.43 2.71
CA MET A 56 -12.68 -8.14 1.99
C MET A 56 -12.85 -7.57 0.57
N GLU A 57 -12.88 -6.23 0.45
CA GLU A 57 -13.00 -5.54 -0.83
C GLU A 57 -11.83 -5.86 -1.74
N MET A 58 -10.58 -5.80 -1.22
CA MET A 58 -9.39 -6.09 -2.01
C MET A 58 -9.37 -7.53 -2.52
N GLU A 59 -9.65 -8.49 -1.65
CA GLU A 59 -9.71 -9.91 -2.00
C GLU A 59 -10.77 -10.17 -3.08
N THR A 60 -11.98 -9.63 -2.88
CA THR A 60 -13.10 -9.82 -3.80
C THR A 60 -12.85 -9.13 -5.15
N ALA A 61 -12.46 -7.86 -5.12
CA ALA A 61 -12.31 -7.03 -6.31
C ALA A 61 -11.14 -7.49 -7.18
N LEU A 62 -9.97 -7.77 -6.59
CA LEU A 62 -8.81 -8.26 -7.36
C LEU A 62 -9.09 -9.62 -7.98
N ALA A 63 -9.67 -10.55 -7.22
CA ALA A 63 -10.00 -11.88 -7.75
C ALA A 63 -11.04 -11.80 -8.89
N ALA A 64 -12.07 -10.96 -8.74
CA ALA A 64 -13.08 -10.75 -9.78
C ALA A 64 -12.50 -10.09 -11.03
N LEU A 65 -11.69 -9.03 -10.86
CA LEU A 65 -11.06 -8.29 -11.95
C LEU A 65 -10.17 -9.21 -12.80
N LEU A 66 -9.24 -9.93 -12.16
CA LEU A 66 -8.27 -10.78 -12.86
C LEU A 66 -8.94 -12.00 -13.51
N ARG A 67 -10.01 -12.55 -12.90
CA ARG A 67 -10.80 -13.63 -13.51
C ARG A 67 -11.60 -13.14 -14.72
N ARG A 68 -12.16 -11.94 -14.66
CA ARG A 68 -13.00 -11.39 -15.73
C ARG A 68 -12.18 -10.91 -16.94
N PHE A 69 -10.98 -10.41 -16.70
CA PHE A 69 -10.08 -9.80 -17.69
C PHE A 69 -8.68 -10.42 -17.61
N PRO A 70 -8.49 -11.66 -18.08
CA PRO A 70 -7.20 -12.36 -17.98
C PRO A 70 -6.09 -11.70 -18.82
N GLY A 71 -6.43 -10.90 -19.84
CA GLY A 71 -5.51 -10.13 -20.67
C GLY A 71 -5.26 -8.69 -20.21
N LEU A 72 -5.69 -8.33 -19.00
CA LEU A 72 -5.57 -6.97 -18.46
C LEU A 72 -4.11 -6.51 -18.44
N ARG A 73 -3.85 -5.39 -19.11
CA ARG A 73 -2.52 -4.79 -19.27
C ARG A 73 -2.62 -3.27 -19.27
N LEU A 74 -1.48 -2.61 -19.09
CA LEU A 74 -1.39 -1.16 -19.28
C LEU A 74 -1.63 -0.81 -20.74
N ASP A 75 -2.43 0.23 -20.97
CA ASP A 75 -2.65 0.80 -22.31
C ASP A 75 -1.63 1.90 -22.66
N VAL A 76 -0.71 2.18 -21.72
CA VAL A 76 0.35 3.17 -21.87
C VAL A 76 1.67 2.66 -21.28
N PRO A 77 2.82 3.15 -21.75
CA PRO A 77 4.11 2.93 -21.10
C PRO A 77 4.11 3.36 -19.62
N ARG A 78 4.87 2.64 -18.77
CA ARG A 78 4.89 2.87 -17.31
C ARG A 78 5.40 4.24 -16.90
N ASP A 79 6.30 4.82 -17.66
CA ASP A 79 6.89 6.15 -17.43
C ASP A 79 5.89 7.30 -17.67
N GLN A 80 4.78 7.04 -18.37
CA GLN A 80 3.68 8.00 -18.55
C GLN A 80 2.70 8.02 -17.36
N LEU A 81 2.80 7.06 -16.44
CA LEU A 81 1.92 7.00 -15.26
C LEU A 81 2.27 8.11 -14.28
N ARG A 82 1.25 8.86 -13.85
CA ARG A 82 1.42 9.98 -12.93
C ARG A 82 0.93 9.63 -11.54
N TRP A 83 1.81 9.75 -10.56
CA TRP A 83 1.50 9.61 -9.14
C TRP A 83 0.88 10.89 -8.59
N ARG A 84 -0.03 10.73 -7.62
CA ARG A 84 -0.56 11.87 -6.84
C ARG A 84 0.57 12.48 -5.99
N PRO A 85 0.78 13.80 -6.02
CA PRO A 85 1.81 14.47 -5.21
C PRO A 85 1.31 14.66 -3.77
N THR A 86 1.14 13.57 -3.03
CA THR A 86 0.63 13.61 -1.65
C THR A 86 1.36 12.62 -0.74
N ILE A 87 1.49 13.01 0.53
CA ILE A 87 2.02 12.16 1.61
C ILE A 87 0.94 11.32 2.31
N ARG A 88 -0.36 11.55 2.02
CA ARG A 88 -1.48 10.91 2.72
C ARG A 88 -1.86 9.55 2.12
N ALA A 89 -2.09 9.51 0.81
CA ALA A 89 -2.52 8.31 0.12
C ALA A 89 -1.75 8.16 -1.20
N ARG A 90 -0.90 7.13 -1.26
CA ARG A 90 -0.13 6.83 -2.47
C ARG A 90 -1.04 6.18 -3.51
N GLY A 91 -1.09 6.75 -4.70
CA GLY A 91 -1.89 6.24 -5.80
C GLY A 91 -1.64 6.99 -7.10
N LEU A 92 -2.05 6.39 -8.20
CA LEU A 92 -2.00 7.03 -9.51
C LEU A 92 -3.17 8.02 -9.67
N ILE A 93 -2.97 9.02 -10.51
CA ILE A 93 -4.04 9.93 -10.95
C ILE A 93 -5.01 9.18 -11.87
N SER A 94 -4.45 8.40 -12.80
CA SER A 94 -5.17 7.51 -13.71
C SER A 94 -4.33 6.24 -13.97
N LEU A 95 -5.01 5.15 -14.29
CA LEU A 95 -4.40 3.88 -14.72
C LEU A 95 -5.07 3.42 -16.01
N PRO A 96 -4.60 3.86 -17.19
CA PRO A 96 -5.14 3.42 -18.48
C PRO A 96 -4.86 1.93 -18.69
N VAL A 97 -5.89 1.17 -19.04
CA VAL A 97 -5.82 -0.29 -19.21
C VAL A 97 -6.55 -0.75 -20.46
N ALA A 98 -6.07 -1.86 -21.02
CA ALA A 98 -6.72 -2.65 -22.06
C ALA A 98 -6.76 -4.12 -21.59
N TRP A 99 -7.63 -4.95 -22.16
CA TRP A 99 -7.75 -6.37 -21.80
C TRP A 99 -7.91 -7.28 -23.02
#